data_AF-A0A921CJE3-F1
#
_entry.id   AF-A0A921CJE3-F1
#
_cell.length_a   1.000
_cell.length_b   1.000
_cell.length_c   1.000
_cell.angle_alpha   90.00
_cell.angle_beta   90.00
_cell.angle_gamma   90.00
#
_symmetry.space_group_name_H-M   'P 1'
#
loop_
_entity.id
_entity.type
_entity.pdbx_description
1 polymer ?
#
loop_
_entity_poly.entity_id
_entity_poly.type
_entity_poly.pdbx_seq_one_letter_code
_entity_poly.pdbx_strand_id
1 'polypeptide(L)'
;NKRNLKAILRYLLRRQEWSPFDREPVEFVQLNFNFHPAWMRERLAEVGLTVRRQLAVSFFRLGFLKRVVPIVLLVSLDRLLQPTGMLWQLTPSVFVRCEAPAEKSAAPPGAFFRCTICGSIMLVDEGEALSCIDCGARFAVHDGIYDFKAPLAGDAR
;
A
#
# COMPACT_ATOMS: atom_id res chain seq x y z
N ASN A 1 -7.52 -4.80 -1.04
CA ASN A 1 -7.80 -5.32 -2.40
C ASN A 1 -9.28 -5.12 -2.70
N LYS A 2 -9.64 -4.21 -3.62
CA LYS A 2 -11.05 -3.94 -3.97
C LYS A 2 -11.73 -5.07 -4.75
N ARG A 3 -10.97 -5.90 -5.46
CA ARG A 3 -11.49 -6.98 -6.33
C ARG A 3 -11.66 -8.32 -5.58
N ASN A 4 -11.88 -8.29 -4.27
CA ASN A 4 -12.10 -9.52 -3.50
C ASN A 4 -13.53 -10.05 -3.68
N LEU A 5 -13.73 -11.35 -3.46
CA LEU A 5 -15.02 -12.02 -3.68
C LEU A 5 -16.16 -11.39 -2.86
N LYS A 6 -15.91 -10.98 -1.62
CA LYS A 6 -16.92 -10.29 -0.79
C LYS A 6 -17.37 -8.98 -1.42
N ALA A 7 -16.44 -8.18 -1.95
CA ALA A 7 -16.76 -6.93 -2.64
C ALA A 7 -17.50 -7.18 -3.96
N ILE A 8 -17.09 -8.19 -4.73
CA ILE A 8 -17.78 -8.62 -5.96
C ILE A 8 -19.24 -8.98 -5.65
N LEU A 9 -19.48 -9.83 -4.66
CA LEU A 9 -20.83 -10.23 -4.25
C LEU A 9 -21.65 -9.03 -3.77
N ARG A 10 -21.07 -8.14 -2.96
CA ARG A 10 -21.76 -6.92 -2.53
C ARG A 10 -22.15 -6.04 -3.72
N TYR A 11 -21.28 -5.87 -4.70
CA TYR A 11 -21.56 -5.06 -5.89
C TYR A 11 -22.67 -5.68 -6.75
N LEU A 12 -22.61 -6.99 -7.00
CA LEU A 12 -23.66 -7.71 -7.73
C LEU A 12 -25.03 -7.62 -7.03
N LEU A 13 -25.04 -7.60 -5.70
CA LEU A 13 -26.24 -7.41 -4.88
C LEU A 13 -26.61 -5.93 -4.66
N ARG A 14 -25.94 -4.98 -5.33
CA ARG A 14 -26.13 -3.53 -5.18
C ARG A 14 -26.02 -3.03 -3.73
N ARG A 15 -25.20 -3.69 -2.92
CA ARG A 15 -24.90 -3.36 -1.50
C ARG A 15 -23.64 -2.49 -1.35
N GLN A 16 -23.13 -1.95 -2.44
CA GLN A 16 -22.07 -0.95 -2.52
C GLN A 16 -22.19 -0.21 -3.85
N GLU A 17 -21.79 1.06 -3.88
CA GLU A 17 -21.91 1.92 -5.07
C GLU A 17 -20.69 1.81 -5.99
N TRP A 18 -19.50 1.68 -5.43
CA TRP A 18 -18.26 1.57 -6.21
C TRP A 18 -18.11 0.17 -6.82
N SER A 19 -17.59 0.12 -8.05
CA SER A 19 -17.34 -1.12 -8.76
C SER A 19 -15.99 -1.76 -8.35
N PRO A 20 -15.96 -3.05 -8.03
CA PRO A 20 -14.73 -3.78 -7.73
C PRO A 20 -13.90 -4.07 -8.98
N PHE A 21 -14.46 -3.84 -10.18
CA PHE A 21 -13.83 -4.11 -11.47
C PHE A 21 -13.12 -2.88 -12.04
N ASP A 22 -13.47 -1.68 -11.58
CA ASP A 22 -12.78 -0.46 -12.02
C ASP A 22 -11.33 -0.50 -11.52
N ARG A 23 -10.39 -0.05 -12.36
CA ARG A 23 -8.97 -0.08 -11.97
C ARG A 23 -8.63 1.00 -10.95
N GLU A 24 -9.34 2.12 -10.97
CA GLU A 24 -9.07 3.25 -10.09
C GLU A 24 -9.18 2.87 -8.61
N PRO A 25 -8.27 3.37 -7.75
CA PRO A 25 -8.37 3.21 -6.32
C PRO A 25 -9.68 3.78 -5.79
N VAL A 26 -10.24 3.14 -4.77
CA VAL A 26 -11.44 3.65 -4.08
C VAL A 26 -11.04 4.11 -2.69
N GLU A 27 -11.22 5.39 -2.41
CA GLU A 27 -11.17 5.92 -1.05
C GLU A 27 -12.48 5.57 -0.33
N PHE A 28 -12.40 4.79 0.74
CA PHE A 28 -13.60 4.36 1.49
C PHE A 28 -13.76 5.06 2.84
N VAL A 29 -12.70 5.72 3.29
CA VAL A 29 -12.64 6.69 4.39
C VAL A 29 -11.39 7.54 4.14
N GLN A 30 -11.37 8.77 4.65
CA GLN A 30 -10.27 9.73 4.43
C GLN A 30 -8.89 9.07 4.59
N LEU A 31 -8.05 9.22 3.57
CA LEU A 31 -6.69 8.66 3.45
C LEU A 31 -6.60 7.12 3.42
N ASN A 32 -7.72 6.41 3.27
CA ASN A 32 -7.74 4.95 3.24
C ASN A 32 -8.29 4.46 1.91
N PHE A 33 -7.40 3.83 1.14
CA PHE A 33 -7.68 3.40 -0.21
C PHE A 33 -7.71 1.88 -0.34
N ASN A 34 -8.65 1.39 -1.15
CA ASN A 34 -8.65 0.03 -1.65
C ASN A 34 -8.22 0.01 -3.10
N PHE A 35 -7.09 -0.65 -3.36
CA PHE A 35 -6.51 -0.74 -4.71
C PHE A 35 -6.97 -1.99 -5.45
N HIS A 36 -7.09 -1.86 -6.78
CA HIS A 36 -7.25 -3.00 -7.68
C HIS A 36 -5.89 -3.72 -7.86
N PRO A 37 -5.82 -5.06 -7.89
CA PRO A 37 -4.53 -5.77 -8.05
C PRO A 37 -3.81 -5.42 -9.35
N ALA A 38 -4.54 -5.19 -10.45
CA ALA A 38 -3.95 -4.77 -11.71
C ALA A 38 -3.36 -3.34 -11.63
N TRP A 39 -4.03 -2.41 -10.95
CA TRP A 39 -3.54 -1.05 -10.75
C TRP A 39 -2.23 -1.06 -9.93
N MET A 40 -2.15 -1.87 -8.87
CA MET A 40 -0.91 -2.03 -8.11
C MET A 40 0.22 -2.62 -8.97
N ARG A 41 -0.07 -3.58 -9.84
CA ARG A 41 0.94 -4.15 -10.75
C ARG A 41 1.47 -3.10 -11.73
N GLU A 42 0.59 -2.26 -12.28
CA GLU A 42 0.98 -1.15 -13.16
C GLU A 42 1.90 -0.17 -12.42
N ARG A 43 1.52 0.30 -11.23
CA ARG A 43 2.36 1.19 -10.41
C ARG A 43 3.71 0.59 -10.04
N LEU A 44 3.76 -0.70 -9.72
CA LEU A 44 5.02 -1.40 -9.42
C LEU A 44 5.92 -1.46 -10.67
N ALA A 45 5.35 -1.77 -11.83
CA ALA A 45 6.10 -1.82 -13.09
C ALA A 45 6.63 -0.44 -13.49
N GLU A 46 5.85 0.63 -13.31
CA GLU A 46 6.25 2.01 -13.61
C GLU A 46 7.50 2.47 -12.83
N VAL A 47 7.66 2.01 -11.59
CA VAL A 47 8.85 2.30 -10.77
C VAL A 47 9.99 1.28 -10.97
N GLY A 48 9.86 0.41 -11.97
CA GLY A 48 10.83 -0.61 -12.36
C GLY A 48 10.87 -1.84 -11.44
N LEU A 49 9.88 -2.02 -10.56
CA LEU A 49 9.84 -3.17 -9.66
C LEU A 49 9.25 -4.39 -10.37
N THR A 50 9.96 -5.51 -10.30
CA THR A 50 9.49 -6.79 -10.87
C THR A 50 8.82 -7.63 -9.79
N VAL A 51 7.57 -8.04 -10.03
CA VAL A 51 6.85 -8.96 -9.16
C VAL A 51 7.38 -10.38 -9.36
N ARG A 52 7.92 -11.00 -8.30
CA ARG A 52 8.49 -12.36 -8.33
C ARG A 52 7.59 -13.40 -7.73
N ARG A 53 6.85 -13.02 -6.70
CA ARG A 53 5.95 -13.93 -5.99
C ARG A 53 4.72 -13.16 -5.53
N GLN A 54 3.59 -13.82 -5.57
CA GLN A 54 2.34 -13.28 -5.05
C GLN A 54 1.61 -14.35 -4.24
N LEU A 55 1.12 -13.95 -3.07
CA LEU A 55 0.36 -14.80 -2.17
C LEU A 55 -1.03 -14.18 -1.96
N ALA A 56 -2.08 -14.96 -2.20
CA ALA A 56 -3.42 -14.59 -1.80
C ALA A 56 -3.64 -15.10 -0.37
N VAL A 57 -4.15 -14.27 0.52
CA VAL A 57 -4.36 -14.66 1.92
C VAL A 57 -5.71 -14.18 2.40
N SER A 58 -6.16 -14.65 3.56
CA SER A 58 -7.46 -14.28 4.13
C SER A 58 -8.64 -14.85 3.35
N PHE A 59 -8.51 -16.05 2.76
CA PHE A 59 -9.59 -16.76 2.06
C PHE A 59 -10.81 -16.94 2.97
N PHE A 60 -10.55 -17.27 4.23
CA PHE A 60 -11.59 -17.57 5.22
C PHE A 60 -11.83 -16.42 6.21
N ARG A 61 -11.59 -15.16 5.80
CA ARG A 61 -11.82 -13.96 6.63
C ARG A 61 -13.32 -13.60 6.69
N LEU A 62 -14.11 -14.53 7.19
CA LEU A 62 -15.54 -14.40 7.46
C LEU A 62 -15.80 -14.71 8.93
N GLY A 63 -16.50 -13.81 9.63
CA GLY A 63 -16.77 -13.96 11.06
C GLY A 63 -17.54 -15.24 11.39
N PHE A 64 -18.45 -15.67 10.52
CA PHE A 64 -19.19 -16.92 10.67
C PHE A 64 -18.28 -18.15 10.71
N LEU A 65 -17.32 -18.26 9.77
CA LEU A 65 -16.42 -19.42 9.70
C LEU A 65 -15.59 -19.60 10.97
N LYS A 66 -15.17 -18.49 11.59
CA LYS A 66 -14.41 -18.53 12.85
C LYS A 66 -15.21 -19.08 14.04
N ARG A 67 -16.55 -19.05 13.98
CA ARG A 67 -17.42 -19.57 15.05
C ARG A 67 -17.70 -21.06 14.90
N VAL A 68 -17.63 -21.58 13.68
CA VAL A 68 -18.06 -22.96 13.36
C VAL A 68 -16.91 -23.89 12.96
N VAL A 69 -15.75 -23.34 12.55
CA VAL A 69 -14.60 -24.13 12.10
C VAL A 69 -13.40 -23.89 13.03
N PRO A 70 -12.69 -24.95 13.46
CA PRO A 70 -11.45 -24.80 14.22
C PRO A 70 -10.42 -23.91 13.50
N ILE A 71 -9.82 -22.99 14.25
CA ILE A 71 -8.87 -22.01 13.68
C ILE A 71 -7.67 -22.66 12.99
N VAL A 72 -7.17 -23.78 13.53
CA VAL A 72 -6.02 -24.51 12.97
C VAL A 72 -6.34 -25.04 11.57
N LEU A 73 -7.57 -25.49 11.33
CA LEU A 73 -8.01 -25.96 10.02
C LEU A 73 -8.11 -24.78 9.04
N LEU A 74 -8.71 -23.66 9.46
CA LEU A 74 -8.81 -22.46 8.62
C LEU A 74 -7.44 -21.94 8.20
N VAL A 75 -6.48 -21.90 9.13
CA VAL A 75 -5.10 -21.44 8.86
C VAL A 75 -4.37 -22.41 7.94
N SER A 76 -4.51 -23.71 8.17
CA SER A 76 -3.87 -24.75 7.33
C SER A 76 -4.39 -24.70 5.89
N LEU A 77 -5.70 -24.58 5.70
CA LEU A 77 -6.31 -24.43 4.39
C LEU A 77 -5.91 -23.11 3.73
N ASP A 78 -5.88 -21.99 4.48
CA ASP A 78 -5.44 -20.71 3.92
C ASP A 78 -4.01 -20.84 3.41
N ARG A 79 -3.09 -21.43 4.20
CA ARG A 79 -1.69 -21.70 3.84
C ARG A 79 -1.55 -22.51 2.55
N LEU A 80 -2.35 -23.56 2.39
CA LEU A 80 -2.35 -24.40 1.18
C LEU A 80 -2.77 -23.61 -0.05
N LEU A 81 -3.73 -22.69 0.10
CA LEU A 81 -4.28 -21.90 -1.00
C LEU A 81 -3.42 -20.68 -1.36
N GLN A 82 -2.52 -20.20 -0.49
CA GLN A 82 -1.78 -18.96 -0.73
C GLN A 82 -1.03 -18.88 -2.08
N PRO A 83 -0.36 -19.95 -2.55
CA PRO A 83 0.33 -19.94 -3.84
C PRO A 83 -0.59 -19.69 -5.04
N THR A 84 -1.90 -19.95 -4.92
CA THR A 84 -2.89 -19.64 -5.98
C THR A 84 -3.03 -18.14 -6.25
N GLY A 85 -2.45 -17.31 -5.38
CA GLY A 85 -2.40 -15.86 -5.55
C GLY A 85 -1.75 -15.42 -6.86
N MET A 86 -0.91 -16.21 -7.51
CA MET A 86 -0.41 -15.92 -8.86
C MET A 86 -1.50 -15.98 -9.94
N LEU A 87 -2.49 -16.85 -9.76
CA LEU A 87 -3.56 -17.08 -10.74
C LEU A 87 -4.73 -16.11 -10.49
N TRP A 88 -5.19 -16.02 -9.24
CA TRP A 88 -6.40 -15.28 -8.89
C TRP A 88 -6.18 -14.46 -7.60
N GLN A 89 -6.60 -13.19 -7.61
CA GLN A 89 -6.50 -12.27 -6.46
C GLN A 89 -7.89 -11.89 -5.95
N LEU A 90 -8.71 -12.90 -5.68
CA LEU A 90 -10.08 -12.70 -5.20
C LEU A 90 -10.18 -12.66 -3.67
N THR A 91 -9.05 -12.59 -2.97
CA THR A 91 -8.99 -12.53 -1.51
C THR A 91 -8.91 -11.10 -0.97
N PRO A 92 -9.33 -10.84 0.28
CA PRO A 92 -9.25 -9.50 0.88
C PRO A 92 -7.83 -8.92 0.92
N SER A 93 -6.83 -9.77 1.10
CA SER A 93 -5.43 -9.39 1.25
C SER A 93 -4.55 -10.18 0.28
N VAL A 94 -3.53 -9.50 -0.26
CA VAL A 94 -2.57 -10.06 -1.21
C VAL A 94 -1.19 -9.55 -0.80
N PHE A 95 -0.23 -10.45 -0.68
CA PHE A 95 1.18 -10.09 -0.49
C PHE A 95 1.94 -10.26 -1.80
N VAL A 96 2.85 -9.34 -2.06
CA VAL A 96 3.66 -9.32 -3.28
C VAL A 96 5.12 -9.18 -2.90
N ARG A 97 5.98 -10.09 -3.37
CA ARG A 97 7.44 -9.93 -3.31
C ARG A 97 7.90 -9.27 -4.60
N CYS A 98 8.43 -8.07 -4.47
CA CYS A 98 9.00 -7.33 -5.58
C CYS A 98 10.52 -7.28 -5.45
N GLU A 99 11.21 -7.27 -6.57
CA GLU A 99 12.65 -7.06 -6.66
C GLU A 99 12.93 -5.83 -7.51
N ALA A 100 13.84 -4.98 -7.04
CA ALA A 100 14.37 -3.88 -7.83
C ALA A 100 15.44 -4.39 -8.81
N PRO A 101 15.65 -3.71 -9.96
CA PRO A 101 16.73 -4.04 -10.87
C PRO A 101 18.08 -3.89 -10.14
N ALA A 102 19.05 -4.73 -10.47
CA ALA A 102 20.41 -4.65 -9.91
C ALA A 102 21.12 -3.36 -10.32
N GLU A 103 20.79 -2.83 -11.50
CA GLU A 103 21.32 -1.59 -12.06
C GLU A 103 20.50 -0.39 -11.59
N LYS A 104 20.53 -0.11 -10.28
CA LYS A 104 20.07 1.18 -9.74
C LYS A 104 21.26 1.95 -9.19
N SER A 105 21.42 3.19 -9.66
CA SER A 105 22.33 4.14 -9.03
C SER A 105 21.96 4.27 -7.56
N ALA A 106 22.95 4.23 -6.68
CA ALA A 106 22.73 4.54 -5.28
C ALA A 106 22.16 5.96 -5.16
N ALA A 107 21.28 6.18 -4.18
CA ALA A 107 20.86 7.53 -3.87
C ALA A 107 22.11 8.35 -3.46
N PRO A 108 22.20 9.64 -3.85
CA PRO A 108 23.25 10.52 -3.38
C PRO A 108 23.32 10.53 -1.85
N PRO A 109 24.51 10.73 -1.25
CA PRO A 109 24.62 10.93 0.20
C PRO A 109 23.66 12.02 0.68
N GLY A 110 22.92 11.76 1.76
CA GLY A 110 21.91 12.68 2.30
C GLY A 110 20.53 12.64 1.61
N ALA A 111 20.40 12.02 0.44
CA ALA A 111 19.14 11.95 -0.32
C ALA A 111 18.23 10.78 0.10
N PHE A 112 18.14 10.51 1.41
CA PHE A 112 17.28 9.43 1.92
C PHE A 112 15.80 9.79 1.86
N PHE A 113 15.46 11.06 2.16
CA PHE A 113 14.10 11.57 2.12
C PHE A 113 13.86 12.46 0.91
N ARG A 114 12.56 12.69 0.63
CA ARG A 114 12.08 13.62 -0.39
C ARG A 114 10.98 14.47 0.20
N CYS A 115 10.99 15.77 -0.11
CA CYS A 115 9.96 16.69 0.30
C CYS A 115 8.63 16.30 -0.36
N THR A 116 7.59 16.08 0.44
CA THR A 116 6.25 15.67 -0.04
C THR A 116 5.48 16.82 -0.70
N ILE A 117 5.99 18.05 -0.64
CA ILE A 117 5.40 19.23 -1.27
C ILE A 117 5.98 19.46 -2.68
N CYS A 118 7.30 19.59 -2.80
CA CYS A 118 7.95 19.98 -4.06
C CYS A 118 8.74 18.84 -4.74
N GLY A 119 8.93 17.69 -4.06
CA GLY A 119 9.68 16.57 -4.61
C GLY A 119 11.20 16.71 -4.55
N SER A 120 11.74 17.77 -3.92
CA SER A 120 13.18 17.94 -3.71
C SER A 120 13.76 16.86 -2.79
N ILE A 121 15.01 16.49 -3.04
CA ILE A 121 15.82 15.62 -2.16
C ILE A 121 16.73 16.43 -1.22
N MET A 122 16.68 17.76 -1.31
CA MET A 122 17.54 18.66 -0.54
C MET A 122 16.86 19.00 0.80
N LEU A 123 16.81 18.01 1.69
CA LEU A 123 16.32 18.18 3.05
C LEU A 123 17.48 18.22 4.05
N VAL A 124 17.42 19.18 4.96
CA VAL A 124 18.38 19.35 6.05
C VAL A 124 17.73 18.91 7.35
N ASP A 125 18.41 18.03 8.08
CA ASP A 125 18.02 17.60 9.42
C ASP A 125 18.48 18.63 10.45
N GLU A 126 17.51 19.25 11.13
CA GLU A 126 17.69 20.23 12.21
C GLU A 126 17.53 19.59 13.60
N GLY A 127 17.42 18.26 13.68
CA GLY A 127 17.22 17.50 14.92
C GLY A 127 15.73 17.26 15.22
N GLU A 128 14.96 18.34 15.42
CA GLU A 128 13.50 18.26 15.69
C GLU A 128 12.65 18.49 14.43
N ALA A 129 13.28 18.81 13.29
CA ALA A 129 12.61 19.02 12.02
C ALA A 129 13.50 18.68 10.82
N LEU A 130 12.88 18.30 9.70
CA LEU A 130 13.50 18.27 8.37
C LEU A 130 13.04 19.49 7.56
N SER A 131 13.97 20.32 7.13
CA SER A 131 13.71 21.52 6.33
C SER A 131 14.10 21.30 4.87
N CYS A 132 13.16 21.52 3.95
CA CYS A 132 13.43 21.50 2.51
C CYS A 132 14.00 22.85 2.05
N ILE A 133 15.22 22.88 1.52
CA ILE A 133 15.85 24.14 1.11
C ILE A 133 15.22 24.74 -0.16
N ASP A 134 14.59 23.92 -1.00
CA ASP A 134 14.05 24.37 -2.28
C ASP A 134 12.67 25.05 -2.17
N CYS A 135 11.80 24.63 -1.23
CA CYS A 135 10.46 25.21 -1.04
C CYS A 135 10.18 25.74 0.36
N GLY A 136 11.14 25.62 1.29
CA GLY A 136 11.00 26.07 2.67
C GLY A 136 10.16 25.15 3.57
N ALA A 137 9.43 24.18 3.02
CA ALA A 137 8.57 23.29 3.82
C ALA A 137 9.38 22.56 4.91
N ARG A 138 8.83 22.52 6.13
CA ARG A 138 9.44 21.89 7.30
C ARG A 138 8.55 20.77 7.82
N PHE A 139 9.16 19.65 8.21
CA PHE A 139 8.47 18.46 8.68
C PHE A 139 8.95 18.11 10.08
N ALA A 140 8.05 17.80 11.00
CA ALA A 140 8.44 17.52 12.38
C ALA A 140 9.19 16.19 12.50
N VAL A 141 10.11 16.11 13.45
CA VAL A 141 10.74 14.87 13.90
C VAL A 141 10.41 14.67 15.38
N HIS A 142 9.64 13.63 15.67
CA HIS A 142 9.21 13.30 17.04
C HIS A 142 9.86 11.99 17.47
N ASP A 143 10.78 12.04 18.44
CA ASP A 143 11.49 10.85 18.95
C ASP A 143 12.15 10.01 17.83
N GLY A 144 12.74 10.69 16.83
CA GLY A 144 13.36 10.06 15.65
C GLY A 144 12.37 9.58 14.58
N ILE A 145 11.08 9.89 14.72
CA ILE A 145 10.03 9.60 13.73
C ILE A 145 9.78 10.86 12.89
N TYR A 146 10.10 10.78 11.61
CA TYR A 146 9.88 11.85 10.63
C TYR A 146 8.40 11.89 10.20
N ASP A 147 7.70 13.00 10.47
CA ASP A 147 6.29 13.20 10.10
C ASP A 147 6.15 14.02 8.81
N PHE A 148 5.93 13.31 7.69
CA PHE A 148 5.67 13.90 6.38
C PHE A 148 4.17 14.09 6.06
N LYS A 149 3.25 13.89 7.02
CA LYS A 149 1.80 14.00 6.77
C LYS A 149 1.39 15.42 6.43
N ALA A 150 1.96 16.40 7.12
CA ALA A 150 1.72 17.82 6.90
C ALA A 150 2.99 18.61 7.24
N PRO A 151 3.28 19.69 6.51
CA PRO A 151 4.33 20.62 6.92
C PRO A 151 3.91 21.33 8.22
N LEU A 152 4.90 21.74 9.02
CA LEU A 152 4.71 22.62 10.16
C LEU A 152 4.08 23.94 9.68
N ALA A 153 3.05 24.40 10.40
CA ALA A 153 2.29 25.57 10.01
C ALA A 153 3.16 26.84 10.06
N GLY A 154 3.28 27.55 8.93
CA GLY A 154 3.96 28.85 8.83
C GLY A 154 5.05 28.97 7.76
N ASP A 155 5.53 27.86 7.17
CA ASP A 155 6.81 27.85 6.44
C ASP A 155 6.76 27.37 4.98
N ALA A 156 5.59 27.36 4.33
CA ALA A 156 5.55 27.23 2.86
C ALA A 156 5.56 28.63 2.23
N ARG A 157 6.65 28.98 1.52
CA ARG A 157 6.66 30.13 0.61
C ARG A 157 6.00 29.78 -0.72
#